data_AF-A0A0A1CFX2-F1
#
_entry.id   AF-A0A0A1CFX2-F1
#
_cell.length_a   1.000
_cell.length_b   1.000
_cell.length_c   1.000
_cell.angle_alpha   90.00
_cell.angle_beta   90.00
_cell.angle_gamma   90.00
#
_symmetry.space_group_name_H-M   'P 1'
#
loop_
_entity.id
_entity.type
_entity.pdbx_description
1 polymer ?
#
loop_
_entity_poly.entity_id
_entity_poly.type
_entity_poly.pdbx_seq_one_letter_code
_entity_poly.pdbx_strand_id
1 'polypeptide(L)'
;AIINQKGTGITCIYVAIGQKQSTIANVVRKLEQHGAMDHTIVVAAGAADPAAMQYLAPYAGCTMGEYFRDRGEDAMIVYDDLSKQAVAYRQISLLLRRPPGREAYPGDVFYLHSRLLERAARVNAEYVEKFTNGEVKGKTGSLTALPIIETQGGDVSVFV
;
A
#
# COMPACT_ATOMS: atom_id res chain seq x y z
N ALA A 1 -0.74 -13.81 5.16
CA ALA A 1 -1.81 -12.93 5.68
C ALA A 1 -3.06 -12.94 4.79
N ILE A 2 -2.98 -12.51 3.53
CA ILE A 2 -4.16 -12.36 2.63
C ILE A 2 -5.01 -13.63 2.50
N ILE A 3 -4.39 -14.78 2.21
CA ILE A 3 -5.10 -16.06 2.07
C ILE A 3 -5.90 -16.42 3.34
N ASN A 4 -5.40 -16.05 4.51
CA ASN A 4 -6.03 -16.36 5.79
C ASN A 4 -7.24 -15.45 6.12
N GLN A 5 -7.46 -14.39 5.34
CA GLN A 5 -8.65 -13.53 5.48
C GLN A 5 -9.88 -14.06 4.73
N LYS A 6 -9.75 -15.23 4.10
CA LYS A 6 -10.88 -15.88 3.44
C LYS A 6 -12.00 -16.15 4.44
N GLY A 7 -13.19 -15.60 4.16
CA GLY A 7 -14.37 -15.77 5.02
C GLY A 7 -14.38 -14.94 6.31
N THR A 8 -13.40 -14.06 6.53
CA THR A 8 -13.39 -13.17 7.71
C THR A 8 -14.15 -11.86 7.48
N GLY A 9 -14.51 -11.57 6.23
CA GLY A 9 -15.16 -10.31 5.83
C GLY A 9 -14.17 -9.15 5.58
N ILE A 10 -12.86 -9.40 5.69
CA ILE A 10 -11.83 -8.38 5.44
C ILE A 10 -11.46 -8.36 3.95
N THR A 11 -11.67 -7.22 3.31
CA THR A 11 -11.21 -7.01 1.93
C THR A 11 -9.69 -6.79 1.91
N CYS A 12 -8.99 -7.56 1.09
CA CYS A 12 -7.54 -7.50 0.98
C CYS A 12 -7.10 -6.67 -0.23
N ILE A 13 -5.95 -6.00 -0.11
CA ILE A 13 -5.33 -5.24 -1.19
C ILE A 13 -3.85 -5.59 -1.21
N TYR A 14 -3.35 -6.00 -2.37
CA TYR A 14 -1.93 -6.25 -2.58
C TYR A 14 -1.39 -5.28 -3.63
N VAL A 15 -0.43 -4.45 -3.25
CA VAL A 15 0.19 -3.46 -4.13
C VAL A 15 1.61 -3.92 -4.46
N ALA A 16 1.81 -4.35 -5.71
CA ALA A 16 3.13 -4.70 -6.22
C ALA A 16 3.81 -3.48 -6.86
N ILE A 17 4.99 -3.12 -6.36
CA ILE A 17 5.74 -1.90 -6.68
C ILE A 17 7.14 -2.31 -7.15
N GLY A 18 7.44 -2.07 -8.43
CA GLY A 18 8.73 -2.41 -9.01
C GLY A 18 9.02 -3.91 -9.05
N GLN A 19 8.01 -4.76 -8.88
CA GLN A 19 8.16 -6.22 -8.90
C GLN A 19 8.23 -6.75 -10.34
N LYS A 20 8.88 -7.91 -10.52
CA LYS A 20 8.89 -8.57 -11.83
C LYS A 20 7.48 -9.04 -12.20
N GLN A 21 7.08 -8.84 -13.45
CA GLN A 21 5.74 -9.23 -13.93
C GLN A 21 5.45 -10.72 -13.70
N SER A 22 6.46 -11.58 -13.87
CA SER A 22 6.34 -13.01 -13.61
C SER A 22 6.10 -13.34 -12.12
N THR A 23 6.70 -12.57 -11.21
CA THR A 23 6.45 -12.71 -9.76
C THR A 23 5.01 -12.31 -9.44
N ILE A 24 4.54 -11.18 -9.97
CA ILE A 24 3.15 -10.71 -9.77
C ILE A 24 2.16 -11.77 -10.28
N ALA A 25 2.36 -12.28 -11.50
CA ALA A 25 1.51 -13.31 -12.09
C ALA A 25 1.49 -14.60 -11.24
N ASN A 26 2.63 -15.00 -10.68
CA ASN A 26 2.71 -16.15 -9.78
C ASN A 26 1.95 -15.90 -8.47
N VAL A 27 1.99 -14.69 -7.91
CA VAL A 27 1.23 -14.31 -6.71
C VAL A 27 -0.28 -14.37 -7.00
N VAL A 28 -0.75 -13.75 -8.09
CA VAL A 28 -2.16 -13.78 -8.48
C VAL A 28 -2.65 -15.23 -8.66
N ARG A 29 -1.90 -16.05 -9.40
CA ARG A 29 -2.23 -17.47 -9.56
C ARG A 29 -2.31 -18.21 -8.22
N LYS A 30 -1.43 -17.88 -7.26
CA LYS A 30 -1.48 -18.47 -5.91
C LYS A 30 -2.71 -18.00 -5.13
N LEU A 31 -3.11 -16.73 -5.26
CA LEU A 31 -4.34 -16.22 -4.65
C LEU A 31 -5.56 -16.95 -5.23
N GLU A 32 -5.64 -17.12 -6.54
CA GLU A 32 -6.72 -17.87 -7.21
C GLU A 32 -6.76 -19.33 -6.76
N GLN A 33 -5.62 -20.03 -6.73
CA GLN A 33 -5.53 -21.44 -6.29
C GLN A 33 -6.08 -21.67 -4.88
N HIS A 34 -5.96 -20.69 -3.98
CA HIS A 34 -6.47 -20.79 -2.61
C HIS A 34 -7.86 -20.15 -2.46
N GLY A 35 -8.45 -19.64 -3.55
CA GLY A 35 -9.73 -18.93 -3.57
C GLY A 35 -9.69 -17.66 -2.72
N ALA A 36 -8.59 -16.91 -2.80
CA ALA A 36 -8.40 -15.64 -2.11
C ALA A 36 -8.49 -14.42 -3.04
N MET A 37 -8.56 -14.64 -4.36
CA MET A 37 -8.68 -13.55 -5.34
C MET A 37 -10.04 -12.85 -5.26
N ASP A 38 -11.11 -13.58 -4.90
CA ASP A 38 -12.48 -13.05 -4.80
C ASP A 38 -12.62 -11.89 -3.79
N HIS A 39 -11.77 -11.88 -2.76
CA HIS A 39 -11.74 -10.83 -1.73
C HIS A 39 -10.47 -9.98 -1.77
N THR A 40 -9.68 -10.05 -2.85
CA THR A 40 -8.41 -9.33 -2.97
C THR A 40 -8.36 -8.45 -4.22
N ILE A 41 -8.06 -7.17 -4.04
CA ILE A 41 -7.70 -6.26 -5.12
C ILE A 41 -6.17 -6.31 -5.31
N VAL A 42 -5.72 -6.43 -6.56
CA VAL A 42 -4.29 -6.37 -6.89
C VAL A 42 -4.00 -5.11 -7.70
N VAL A 43 -3.14 -4.25 -7.16
CA VAL A 43 -2.60 -3.07 -7.86
C VAL A 43 -1.17 -3.40 -8.28
N ALA A 44 -0.88 -3.30 -9.56
CA ALA A 44 0.44 -3.65 -10.10
C ALA A 44 1.06 -2.45 -10.81
N ALA A 45 2.24 -2.06 -10.35
CA ALA A 45 3.20 -1.24 -11.08
C ALA A 45 4.53 -2.02 -11.14
N GLY A 46 4.73 -2.76 -12.22
CA GLY A 46 5.86 -3.66 -12.40
C GLY A 46 7.20 -2.93 -12.60
N ALA A 47 8.30 -3.68 -12.58
CA ALA A 47 9.65 -3.14 -12.70
C ALA A 47 9.92 -2.39 -14.02
N ALA A 48 9.18 -2.72 -15.08
CA ALA A 48 9.28 -2.06 -16.39
C ALA A 48 8.42 -0.80 -16.50
N ASP A 49 7.51 -0.57 -15.56
CA ASP A 49 6.64 0.60 -15.59
C ASP A 49 7.41 1.87 -15.19
N PRO A 50 7.04 3.04 -15.74
CA PRO A 50 7.56 4.34 -15.33
C PRO A 50 7.64 4.54 -13.81
N ALA A 51 8.72 5.18 -13.36
CA ALA A 51 8.94 5.50 -11.95
C ALA A 51 7.75 6.24 -11.31
N ALA A 52 7.05 7.09 -12.07
CA ALA A 52 5.85 7.79 -11.60
C ALA A 52 4.71 6.83 -11.22
N MET A 53 4.50 5.76 -11.99
CA MET A 53 3.49 4.75 -11.65
C MET A 53 3.89 3.93 -10.43
N GLN A 54 5.17 3.52 -10.34
CA GLN A 54 5.68 2.82 -9.15
C GLN A 54 5.56 3.67 -7.88
N TYR A 55 5.90 4.96 -7.97
CA TYR A 55 5.76 5.92 -6.87
C TYR A 55 4.30 6.11 -6.43
N LEU A 56 3.35 6.18 -7.37
CA LEU A 56 1.94 6.46 -7.07
C LEU A 56 1.10 5.22 -6.73
N ALA A 57 1.51 4.03 -7.14
CA ALA A 57 0.76 2.79 -6.91
C ALA A 57 0.35 2.56 -5.43
N PRO A 58 1.19 2.82 -4.42
CA PRO A 58 0.81 2.67 -3.01
C PRO A 58 -0.31 3.62 -2.60
N TYR A 59 -0.30 4.86 -3.10
CA TYR A 59 -1.36 5.82 -2.82
C TYR A 59 -2.68 5.39 -3.48
N ALA A 60 -2.63 4.85 -4.70
CA ALA A 60 -3.79 4.33 -5.41
C ALA A 60 -4.40 3.13 -4.66
N GLY A 61 -3.58 2.14 -4.28
CA GLY A 61 -4.03 0.99 -3.50
C GLY A 61 -4.60 1.39 -2.14
N CYS A 62 -3.95 2.33 -1.44
CA CYS A 62 -4.45 2.86 -0.18
C CYS A 62 -5.82 3.50 -0.34
N THR A 63 -6.04 4.28 -1.40
CA THR A 63 -7.35 4.90 -1.70
C THR A 63 -8.45 3.86 -1.92
N MET A 64 -8.13 2.73 -2.56
CA MET A 64 -9.07 1.61 -2.70
C MET A 64 -9.42 0.99 -1.33
N GLY A 65 -8.49 0.96 -0.38
CA GLY A 65 -8.73 0.47 0.98
C GLY A 65 -9.54 1.43 1.84
N GLU A 66 -9.29 2.74 1.68
CA GLU A 66 -10.04 3.78 2.39
C GLU A 66 -11.53 3.75 2.06
N TYR A 67 -11.90 3.33 0.84
CA TYR A 67 -13.30 3.12 0.46
C TYR A 67 -14.06 2.26 1.47
N PHE A 68 -13.46 1.14 1.90
CA PHE A 68 -14.03 0.20 2.86
C PHE A 68 -13.98 0.76 4.29
N ARG A 69 -12.83 1.32 4.69
CA ARG A 69 -12.63 1.97 6.01
C ARG A 69 -13.72 3.02 6.26
N ASP A 70 -13.96 3.89 5.29
CA ASP A 70 -14.87 5.03 5.43
C ASP A 70 -16.35 4.62 5.39
N ARG A 71 -16.63 3.34 5.05
CA ARG A 71 -17.98 2.73 5.05
C ARG A 71 -18.24 1.80 6.23
N GLY A 72 -17.37 1.80 7.23
CA GLY A 72 -17.53 0.96 8.41
C GLY A 72 -17.18 -0.51 8.16
N GLU A 73 -16.39 -0.79 7.13
CA GLU A 73 -15.86 -2.11 6.82
C GLU A 73 -14.36 -2.17 7.15
N ASP A 74 -13.84 -3.38 7.29
CA ASP A 74 -12.43 -3.63 7.58
C ASP A 74 -11.69 -4.08 6.31
N ALA A 75 -10.55 -3.46 6.06
CA ALA A 75 -9.67 -3.79 4.94
C ALA A 75 -8.24 -3.99 5.40
N MET A 76 -7.49 -4.79 4.65
CA MET A 76 -6.07 -5.02 4.86
C MET A 76 -5.29 -4.77 3.58
N ILE A 77 -4.25 -3.95 3.65
CA ILE A 77 -3.37 -3.61 2.52
C ILE A 77 -1.93 -4.07 2.76
N VAL A 78 -1.30 -4.63 1.74
CA VAL A 78 0.12 -5.01 1.72
C VAL A 78 0.84 -4.20 0.65
N TYR A 79 1.94 -3.56 1.01
CA TYR A 79 2.79 -2.80 0.08
C TYR A 79 4.08 -3.58 -0.20
N ASP A 80 4.30 -3.98 -1.45
CA ASP A 80 5.41 -4.86 -1.87
C ASP A 80 6.21 -4.25 -3.05
N ASP A 81 7.20 -3.40 -2.80
CA ASP A 81 7.66 -2.95 -1.48
C ASP A 81 7.94 -1.44 -1.45
N LEU A 82 7.98 -0.89 -0.22
CA LEU A 82 8.17 0.55 -0.03
C LEU A 82 9.63 0.98 -0.27
N SER A 83 10.60 0.07 -0.19
CA SER A 83 11.98 0.35 -0.57
C SER A 83 12.07 0.70 -2.06
N LYS A 84 11.39 -0.07 -2.92
CA LYS A 84 11.29 0.19 -4.37
C LYS A 84 10.48 1.46 -4.66
N GLN A 85 9.44 1.77 -3.87
CA GLN A 85 8.74 3.07 -3.96
C GLN A 85 9.70 4.24 -3.70
N ALA A 86 10.50 4.17 -2.64
CA ALA A 86 11.45 5.23 -2.29
C ALA A 86 12.52 5.42 -3.37
N VAL A 87 13.02 4.32 -3.97
CA VAL A 87 13.96 4.39 -5.10
C VAL A 87 13.32 5.06 -6.31
N ALA A 88 12.06 4.73 -6.66
CA ALA A 88 11.33 5.38 -7.74
C ALA A 88 11.11 6.88 -7.46
N TYR A 89 10.77 7.25 -6.23
CA TYR A 89 10.62 8.65 -5.83
C TYR A 89 11.94 9.43 -5.88
N ARG A 90 13.05 8.78 -5.48
CA ARG A 90 14.41 9.33 -5.61
C ARG A 90 14.75 9.61 -7.06
N GLN A 91 14.48 8.68 -7.97
CA GLN A 91 14.72 8.86 -9.41
C GLN A 91 14.00 10.11 -9.94
N ILE A 92 12.70 10.26 -9.65
CA ILE A 92 11.90 11.42 -10.06
C ILE A 92 12.49 12.70 -9.47
N SER A 93 12.83 12.70 -8.18
CA SER A 93 13.35 13.87 -7.47
C SER A 93 14.69 14.36 -8.04
N LEU A 94 15.59 13.43 -8.37
CA LEU A 94 16.88 13.76 -8.97
C LEU A 94 16.74 14.29 -10.40
N LEU A 95 15.82 13.72 -11.20
CA LEU A 95 15.50 14.25 -12.55
C LEU A 95 14.96 15.68 -12.49
N LEU A 96 14.20 16.01 -11.45
CA LEU A 96 13.72 17.36 -11.17
C LEU A 96 14.76 18.27 -10.51
N ARG A 97 16.01 17.81 -10.37
CA ARG A 97 17.12 18.54 -9.74
C ARG A 97 16.83 18.99 -8.31
N ARG A 98 16.00 18.25 -7.57
CA ARG A 98 15.79 18.50 -6.14
C ARG A 98 17.08 18.15 -5.37
N PRO A 99 17.51 18.97 -4.40
CA PRO A 99 18.71 18.68 -3.61
C PRO A 99 18.59 17.33 -2.87
N PRO A 100 19.57 16.42 -3.02
CA PRO A 100 19.59 15.16 -2.30
C PRO A 100 20.19 15.30 -0.89
N GLY A 101 19.81 14.40 0.02
CA GLY A 101 20.36 14.24 1.36
C GLY A 101 21.08 12.90 1.52
N ARG A 102 20.87 12.24 2.66
CA ARG A 102 21.46 10.93 2.99
C ARG A 102 21.09 9.88 1.92
N GLU A 103 22.08 9.09 1.50
CA GLU A 103 21.93 8.03 0.47
C GLU A 103 21.28 8.50 -0.85
N ALA A 104 21.48 9.79 -1.16
CA ALA A 104 20.91 10.49 -2.31
C ALA A 104 19.37 10.58 -2.36
N TYR A 105 18.67 10.27 -1.27
CA TYR A 105 17.22 10.47 -1.18
C TYR A 105 16.86 11.95 -1.03
N PRO A 106 15.69 12.39 -1.53
CA PRO A 106 15.21 13.75 -1.28
C PRO A 106 14.87 13.95 0.21
N GLY A 107 14.95 15.20 0.69
CA GLY A 107 14.73 15.52 2.11
C GLY A 107 13.34 15.16 2.64
N ASP A 108 12.35 15.00 1.76
CA ASP A 108 10.97 14.63 2.09
C ASP A 108 10.66 13.14 1.92
N VAL A 109 11.67 12.26 1.79
CA VAL A 109 11.46 10.80 1.72
C VAL A 109 10.78 10.23 2.97
N PHE A 110 10.97 10.84 4.14
CA PHE A 110 10.21 10.47 5.33
C PHE A 110 8.72 10.82 5.15
N TYR A 111 8.43 12.01 4.62
CA TYR A 111 7.07 12.48 4.39
C TYR A 111 6.32 11.64 3.34
N LEU A 112 7.05 11.05 2.39
CA LEU A 112 6.52 10.08 1.42
C LEU A 112 5.81 8.92 2.13
N HIS A 113 6.53 8.21 3.01
CA HIS A 113 5.98 7.03 3.70
C HIS A 113 5.07 7.41 4.87
N SER A 114 5.35 8.50 5.60
CA SER A 114 4.52 8.89 6.74
C SER A 114 3.09 9.21 6.30
N ARG A 115 2.89 10.08 5.30
CA ARG A 115 1.55 10.42 4.82
C ARG A 115 0.82 9.24 4.16
N LEU A 116 1.55 8.23 3.70
CA LEU A 116 0.97 7.00 3.15
C LEU A 116 0.47 6.10 4.29
N LEU A 117 1.33 5.83 5.26
CA LEU A 117 1.05 4.87 6.34
C LEU A 117 0.09 5.43 7.39
N GLU A 118 0.08 6.74 7.63
CA GLU A 118 -0.90 7.40 8.50
C GLU A 118 -2.36 7.28 8.01
N ARG A 119 -2.57 6.91 6.74
CA ARG A 119 -3.92 6.61 6.22
C ARG A 119 -4.45 5.26 6.69
N ALA A 120 -3.57 4.35 7.12
CA ALA A 120 -3.93 3.05 7.67
C ALA A 120 -4.32 3.22 9.15
N ALA A 121 -5.61 3.48 9.38
CA ALA A 121 -6.15 3.77 10.70
C ALA A 121 -7.51 3.11 10.91
N ARG A 122 -7.95 3.09 12.18
CA ARG A 122 -9.33 2.79 12.56
C ARG A 122 -10.07 4.09 12.81
N VAL A 123 -11.25 4.23 12.23
CA VAL A 123 -12.13 5.38 12.42
C VAL A 123 -13.26 5.05 13.40
N ASN A 124 -13.72 6.06 14.15
CA ASN A 124 -14.83 5.89 15.09
C ASN A 124 -16.19 5.88 14.36
N ALA A 125 -17.25 5.52 15.08
CA ALA A 125 -18.59 5.40 14.49
C ALA A 125 -19.18 6.75 14.04
N GLU A 126 -18.87 7.82 14.76
CA GLU A 126 -19.31 9.17 14.40
C GLU A 126 -18.74 9.61 13.04
N TYR A 127 -17.47 9.33 12.79
CA TYR A 127 -16.84 9.60 11.50
C TYR A 127 -17.53 8.83 10.36
N VAL A 128 -17.76 7.52 10.54
CA VAL A 128 -18.40 6.68 9.52
C VAL A 128 -19.83 7.16 9.25
N GLU A 129 -20.59 7.49 10.29
CA GLU A 129 -21.95 8.02 10.15
C GLU A 129 -21.96 9.35 9.40
N LYS A 130 -21.02 10.24 9.73
CA LYS A 130 -20.87 11.52 9.02
C LYS A 130 -20.45 11.35 7.56
N PHE A 131 -19.48 10.47 7.28
CA PHE A 131 -18.97 10.22 5.93
C PHE A 131 -20.03 9.59 5.02
N THR A 132 -20.81 8.66 5.57
CA THR A 132 -21.86 7.94 4.85
C THR A 132 -23.22 8.66 4.87
N ASN A 133 -23.27 9.92 5.33
CA ASN A 133 -24.51 10.71 5.44
C ASN A 133 -25.64 9.99 6.21
N GLY A 134 -25.29 9.22 7.23
CA GLY A 134 -26.23 8.48 8.06
C GLY A 134 -26.68 7.12 7.49
N GLU A 135 -26.17 6.69 6.33
CA GLU A 135 -26.47 5.36 5.77
C GLU A 135 -25.90 4.23 6.64
N VAL A 136 -24.70 4.42 7.19
CA VAL A 136 -24.05 3.46 8.09
C VAL A 136 -24.02 4.03 9.49
N LYS A 137 -24.68 3.35 10.43
CA LYS A 137 -24.77 3.78 11.84
C LYS A 137 -24.15 2.76 12.79
N GLY A 138 -23.46 3.26 13.82
CA GLY A 138 -22.91 2.43 14.91
C GLY A 138 -21.76 1.51 14.51
N LYS A 139 -21.22 1.61 13.28
CA LYS A 139 -20.08 0.81 12.82
C LYS A 139 -18.79 1.63 12.79
N THR A 140 -17.68 0.96 13.05
CA THR A 140 -16.32 1.49 12.84
C THR A 140 -15.69 0.76 11.65
N GLY A 141 -14.92 1.45 10.82
CA GLY A 141 -14.11 0.81 9.79
C GLY A 141 -12.62 0.92 10.08
N SER A 142 -11.83 0.07 9.45
CA SER A 142 -10.38 0.09 9.62
C SER A 142 -9.63 -0.26 8.35
N LEU A 143 -8.43 0.31 8.20
CA LEU A 143 -7.47 -0.08 7.18
C LEU A 143 -6.19 -0.53 7.88
N THR A 144 -5.91 -1.84 7.85
CA THR A 144 -4.67 -2.42 8.39
C THR A 144 -3.61 -2.46 7.30
N ALA A 145 -2.43 -1.89 7.54
CA ALA A 145 -1.33 -1.91 6.57
C ALA A 145 -0.16 -2.79 7.02
N LEU A 146 0.35 -3.60 6.10
CA LEU A 146 1.55 -4.41 6.26
C LEU A 146 2.58 -3.99 5.20
N PRO A 147 3.41 -2.98 5.48
CA PRO A 147 4.47 -2.56 4.55
C PRO A 147 5.63 -3.57 4.55
N ILE A 148 6.16 -3.86 3.37
CA ILE A 148 7.40 -4.61 3.19
C ILE A 148 8.54 -3.61 2.95
N ILE A 149 9.66 -3.83 3.63
CA ILE A 149 10.93 -3.11 3.47
C ILE A 149 12.01 -4.16 3.21
N GLU A 150 12.77 -3.98 2.13
CA GLU A 150 13.91 -4.82 1.79
C GLU A 150 15.20 -4.21 2.38
N THR A 151 15.92 -4.96 3.21
CA THR A 151 17.23 -4.56 3.75
C THR A 151 18.37 -5.22 2.99
N GLN A 152 19.50 -4.53 2.86
CA GLN A 152 20.70 -5.06 2.21
C GLN A 152 21.67 -5.60 3.25
N GLY A 153 22.16 -6.84 3.08
CA GLY A 153 23.12 -7.46 4.01
C GLY A 153 22.62 -7.63 5.45
N GLY A 154 21.30 -7.54 5.69
CA GLY A 154 20.72 -7.57 7.03
C GLY A 154 20.91 -6.29 7.84
N ASP A 155 21.39 -5.20 7.23
CA ASP A 155 21.54 -3.92 7.90
C ASP A 155 20.17 -3.25 8.10
N VAL A 156 19.73 -3.14 9.36
CA VAL A 156 18.48 -2.50 9.78
C VAL A 156 18.64 -1.02 10.12
N SER A 157 19.86 -0.48 10.02
CA SER A 157 20.21 0.91 10.39
C SER A 157 20.30 1.87 9.19
N VAL A 158 19.98 1.36 7.99
CA VAL A 158 19.89 2.13 6.74
C VAL A 158 18.77 3.18 6.79
N PHE A 159 18.87 4.19 5.92
CA PHE A 159 17.99 5.36 6.01
C PHE A 159 16.51 5.10 5.64
N VAL A 160 16.24 4.14 4.74
CA VAL A 160 14.90 3.73 4.29
C VAL A 160 14.72 2.24 4.49
#